data_AF-A0A7C3IKH0-F1
#
_entry.id   AF-A0A7C3IKH0-F1
#
_cell.length_a   1.000
_cell.length_b   1.000
_cell.length_c   1.000
_cell.angle_alpha   90.00
_cell.angle_beta   90.00
_cell.angle_gamma   90.00
#
_symmetry.space_group_name_H-M   'P 1'
#
loop_
_entity.id
_entity.type
_entity.pdbx_description
1 polymer ?
#
loop_
_entity_poly.entity_id
_entity_poly.type
_entity_poly.pdbx_seq_one_letter_code
_entity_poly.pdbx_strand_id
1 'polypeptide(L)'
;MNKKILAILALVLGAGLFFTTAQKTLAYRGDPNVKGPNYSPERHEAMTKAFENKDYNAWKNLMQGRGRVTQVINEQNFSRFAEMHKLMLEGKTEEANKIRQELGLGLQNGSGIKMGFARGWNK
;
A
#
# COMPACT_ATOMS: atom_id res chain seq x y z
N MET A 1 8.94 50.61 66.77
CA MET A 1 8.98 49.34 67.53
C MET A 1 8.17 48.32 66.74
N ASN A 2 8.53 47.10 66.37
CA ASN A 2 9.68 46.20 66.52
C ASN A 2 9.51 45.15 65.39
N LYS A 3 10.47 44.99 64.48
CA LYS A 3 11.33 43.80 64.24
C LYS A 3 10.66 42.41 64.35
N LYS A 4 10.96 41.58 63.32
CA LYS A 4 11.00 40.08 63.22
C LYS A 4 9.94 39.53 62.24
N ILE A 5 10.15 38.61 61.29
CA ILE A 5 11.28 37.76 60.83
C ILE A 5 10.89 37.29 59.40
N LEU A 6 11.87 37.21 58.49
CA LEU A 6 11.84 36.47 57.21
C LEU A 6 12.15 34.98 57.44
N ALA A 7 11.39 34.04 56.85
CA ALA A 7 11.74 32.63 56.56
C ALA A 7 10.58 31.97 55.75
N ILE A 8 10.62 31.80 54.42
CA ILE A 8 11.22 30.74 53.54
C ILE A 8 10.68 29.29 53.79
N LEU A 9 10.36 28.59 52.68
CA LEU A 9 10.24 27.12 52.42
C LEU A 9 8.81 26.52 52.51
N ALA A 10 8.27 25.66 51.62
CA ALA A 10 8.76 24.80 50.53
C ALA A 10 7.58 24.49 49.56
N LEU A 11 7.69 24.60 48.23
CA LEU A 11 8.07 23.56 47.26
C LEU A 11 7.20 22.29 47.28
N VAL A 12 6.26 22.15 46.32
CA VAL A 12 5.95 20.96 45.49
C VAL A 12 5.03 21.48 44.35
N LEU A 13 5.51 21.81 43.15
CA LEU A 13 5.78 20.88 42.04
C LEU A 13 4.74 19.75 41.90
N GLY A 14 3.46 20.09 41.84
CA GLY A 14 2.43 19.22 41.24
C GLY A 14 2.49 19.34 39.72
N ALA A 15 3.58 18.85 39.11
CA ALA A 15 3.71 18.71 37.67
C ALA A 15 2.47 17.99 37.15
N GLY A 16 1.75 18.62 36.22
CA GLY A 16 0.72 17.96 35.44
C GLY A 16 1.33 16.75 34.76
N LEU A 17 1.10 15.57 35.34
CA LEU A 17 1.36 14.30 34.70
C LEU A 17 0.29 14.12 33.63
N PHE A 18 0.42 14.87 32.53
CA PHE A 18 -0.04 14.41 31.23
C PHE A 18 0.73 13.11 30.96
N PHE A 19 0.19 11.99 31.44
CA PHE A 19 0.53 10.69 30.90
C PHE A 19 0.04 10.69 29.45
N THR A 20 0.85 11.27 28.55
CA THR A 20 0.80 10.91 27.15
C THR A 20 1.28 9.47 27.11
N THR A 21 0.37 8.52 27.35
CA THR A 21 0.61 7.13 27.02
C THR A 21 0.91 7.14 25.53
N ALA A 22 2.19 7.06 25.18
CA ALA A 22 2.63 6.86 23.82
C ALA A 22 1.99 5.54 23.39
N GLN A 23 0.83 5.62 22.74
CA GLN A 23 0.21 4.47 22.10
C GLN A 23 1.24 4.03 21.08
N LYS A 24 2.00 2.99 21.41
CA LYS A 24 2.82 2.28 20.44
C LYS A 24 1.81 1.72 19.44
N THR A 25 1.55 2.48 18.38
CA THR A 25 0.82 1.98 17.23
C THR A 25 1.66 0.83 16.71
N LEU A 26 1.22 -0.40 16.98
CA LEU A 26 1.78 -1.57 16.33
C LEU A 26 1.44 -1.43 14.86
N ALA A 27 2.39 -0.93 14.07
CA ALA A 27 2.27 -1.00 12.62
C ALA A 27 2.13 -2.49 12.31
N TYR A 28 0.94 -2.88 11.84
CA TYR A 28 0.68 -4.25 11.43
C TYR A 28 1.76 -4.67 10.44
N ARG A 29 2.70 -5.49 10.90
CA ARG A 29 3.77 -6.06 10.10
C ARG A 29 3.23 -7.39 9.61
N GLY A 30 2.33 -7.33 8.64
CA GLY A 30 1.69 -8.50 8.06
C GLY A 30 2.72 -9.52 7.59
N ASP A 31 2.40 -10.80 7.75
CA ASP A 31 3.25 -11.88 7.24
C ASP A 31 3.18 -11.89 5.70
N PRO A 32 4.30 -11.70 4.99
CA PRO A 32 4.35 -11.70 3.53
C PRO A 32 3.95 -13.04 2.90
N ASN A 33 3.90 -14.11 3.69
CA ASN A 33 3.46 -15.43 3.23
C ASN A 33 1.94 -15.59 3.23
N VAL A 34 1.20 -14.70 3.90
CA VAL A 34 -0.27 -14.75 3.94
C VAL A 34 -0.82 -14.47 2.55
N LYS A 35 -1.46 -15.47 1.96
CA LYS A 35 -2.11 -15.38 0.66
C LYS A 35 -3.56 -14.92 0.84
N GLY A 36 -4.04 -14.10 -0.09
CA GLY A 36 -5.43 -13.65 -0.07
C GLY A 36 -6.43 -14.79 -0.30
N PRO A 37 -7.72 -14.59 0.02
CA PRO A 37 -8.76 -15.62 -0.09
C PRO A 37 -9.01 -16.14 -1.52
N ASN A 38 -8.44 -15.47 -2.53
CA ASN A 38 -8.55 -15.83 -3.95
C ASN A 38 -7.27 -16.46 -4.51
N TYR A 39 -6.35 -16.90 -3.65
CA TYR A 39 -5.13 -17.57 -4.06
C TYR A 39 -5.28 -19.09 -3.93
N SER A 40 -5.00 -19.79 -5.02
CA SER A 40 -4.57 -21.19 -5.01
C SER A 40 -3.37 -21.31 -5.97
N PRO A 41 -2.46 -22.28 -5.76
CA PRO A 41 -1.35 -22.50 -6.69
C PRO A 41 -1.79 -22.71 -8.14
N GLU A 42 -2.87 -23.47 -8.35
CA GLU A 42 -3.41 -23.79 -9.66
C GLU A 42 -3.95 -22.53 -10.35
N ARG A 43 -4.68 -21.69 -9.59
CA ARG A 43 -5.18 -20.41 -10.11
C ARG A 43 -4.04 -19.46 -10.44
N HIS A 44 -2.98 -19.43 -9.62
CA HIS A 44 -1.82 -18.60 -9.86
C HIS A 44 -1.10 -19.02 -11.14
N GLU A 45 -0.84 -20.32 -11.33
CA GLU A 45 -0.22 -20.85 -12.54
C GLU A 45 -1.07 -20.57 -13.79
N ALA A 46 -2.38 -20.80 -13.72
CA ALA A 46 -3.30 -20.52 -14.83
C ALA A 46 -3.30 -19.02 -15.19
N MET A 47 -3.22 -18.14 -14.19
CA MET A 47 -3.13 -16.69 -14.40
C MET A 47 -1.81 -16.31 -15.08
N THR A 48 -0.69 -16.87 -14.62
CA THR A 48 0.64 -16.63 -15.21
C THR A 48 0.68 -17.05 -16.68
N LYS A 49 0.17 -18.26 -17.00
CA LYS A 49 0.06 -18.72 -18.39
C LYS A 49 -0.80 -17.82 -19.26
N ALA A 50 -1.90 -17.29 -18.73
CA ALA A 50 -2.75 -16.35 -19.46
C ALA A 50 -1.98 -15.06 -19.82
N PHE A 51 -1.12 -14.57 -18.92
CA PHE A 51 -0.25 -13.42 -19.21
C PHE A 51 0.86 -13.74 -20.22
N GLU A 52 1.53 -14.88 -20.08
CA GLU A 52 2.61 -15.30 -20.99
C GLU A 52 2.11 -15.49 -22.42
N ASN A 53 0.95 -16.14 -22.57
CA ASN A 53 0.33 -16.40 -23.87
C ASN A 53 -0.49 -15.22 -24.40
N LYS A 54 -0.61 -14.13 -23.63
CA LYS A 54 -1.50 -12.99 -23.94
C LYS A 54 -2.95 -13.42 -24.20
N ASP A 55 -3.42 -14.44 -23.47
CA ASP A 55 -4.77 -14.99 -23.58
C ASP A 55 -5.77 -14.21 -22.71
N TYR A 56 -6.45 -13.25 -23.32
CA TYR A 56 -7.48 -12.44 -22.67
C TYR A 56 -8.66 -13.28 -22.17
N ASN A 57 -9.07 -14.31 -22.92
CA ASN A 57 -10.25 -15.10 -22.57
C ASN A 57 -9.98 -15.98 -21.35
N ALA A 58 -8.81 -16.63 -21.30
CA ALA A 58 -8.37 -17.36 -20.12
C ALA A 58 -8.29 -16.44 -18.89
N TRP A 59 -7.67 -15.27 -19.04
CA TRP A 59 -7.59 -14.27 -17.97
C TRP A 59 -8.97 -13.83 -17.49
N LYS A 60 -9.89 -13.48 -18.40
CA LYS A 60 -11.24 -13.03 -18.08
C LYS A 60 -12.02 -14.09 -17.31
N ASN A 61 -11.92 -15.35 -17.72
CA ASN A 61 -12.55 -16.49 -17.04
C ASN A 61 -12.02 -16.69 -15.61
N LEU A 62 -10.71 -16.51 -15.40
CA LEU A 62 -10.08 -16.58 -14.07
C LEU A 62 -10.43 -15.39 -13.17
N MET A 63 -10.76 -14.25 -13.77
CA MET A 63 -11.13 -13.03 -13.05
C MET A 63 -12.60 -12.99 -12.68
N GLN A 64 -13.50 -13.65 -13.43
CA GLN A 64 -14.94 -13.74 -13.13
C GLN A 64 -15.59 -12.37 -12.84
N GLY A 65 -15.19 -11.32 -13.56
CA GLY A 65 -15.70 -9.95 -13.35
C GLY A 65 -15.29 -9.29 -12.03
N ARG A 66 -14.34 -9.86 -11.28
CA ARG A 66 -13.90 -9.33 -9.99
C ARG A 66 -12.95 -8.15 -10.17
N GLY A 67 -13.32 -7.03 -9.55
CA GLY A 67 -12.48 -5.84 -9.47
C GLY A 67 -12.48 -4.98 -10.73
N ARG A 68 -12.15 -3.70 -10.54
CA ARG A 68 -12.18 -2.66 -11.59
C ARG A 68 -11.35 -3.00 -12.82
N VAL A 69 -10.28 -3.79 -12.67
CA VAL A 69 -9.43 -4.22 -13.80
C VAL A 69 -10.24 -4.92 -14.90
N THR A 70 -11.31 -5.66 -14.54
CA THR A 70 -12.18 -6.35 -15.52
C THR A 70 -13.10 -5.42 -16.30
N GLN A 71 -13.27 -4.17 -15.84
CA GLN A 71 -14.06 -3.14 -16.52
C GLN A 71 -13.20 -2.31 -17.49
N VAL A 72 -11.88 -2.32 -17.28
CA VAL A 72 -10.91 -1.49 -18.01
C VAL A 72 -10.17 -2.31 -19.06
N ILE A 73 -9.88 -3.57 -18.74
CA ILE A 73 -9.13 -4.46 -19.62
C ILE A 73 -10.08 -5.21 -20.56
N ASN A 74 -9.75 -5.14 -21.85
CA ASN A 74 -10.43 -5.80 -22.95
C ASN A 74 -9.40 -6.50 -23.85
N GLU A 75 -9.87 -7.22 -24.86
CA GLU A 75 -9.00 -7.96 -25.78
C GLU A 75 -7.99 -7.06 -26.50
N GLN A 76 -8.37 -5.82 -26.83
CA GLN A 76 -7.54 -4.88 -27.59
C GLN A 76 -6.36 -4.37 -26.76
N ASN A 77 -6.52 -4.22 -25.44
CA ASN A 77 -5.49 -3.68 -24.56
C ASN A 77 -4.82 -4.74 -23.64
N PHE A 78 -5.24 -6.01 -23.74
CA PHE A 78 -4.71 -7.09 -22.90
C PHE A 78 -3.21 -7.32 -23.11
N SER A 79 -2.72 -7.20 -24.35
CA SER A 79 -1.29 -7.35 -24.65
C SER A 79 -0.41 -6.36 -23.87
N ARG A 80 -0.90 -5.12 -23.75
CA ARG A 80 -0.26 -4.04 -23.00
C ARG A 80 -0.35 -4.26 -21.49
N PHE A 81 -1.47 -4.81 -21.02
CA PHE A 81 -1.62 -5.23 -19.63
C PHE A 81 -0.69 -6.40 -19.26
N ALA A 82 -0.47 -7.36 -20.16
CA ALA A 82 0.50 -8.44 -19.98
C ALA A 82 1.95 -7.93 -19.94
N GLU A 83 2.28 -6.94 -20.77
CA GLU A 83 3.59 -6.27 -20.72
C GLU A 83 3.80 -5.57 -19.37
N MET A 84 2.78 -4.87 -18.86
CA MET A 84 2.81 -4.28 -17.53
C MET A 84 3.08 -5.34 -16.45
N HIS A 85 2.42 -6.50 -16.50
CA HIS A 85 2.65 -7.60 -15.57
C HIS A 85 4.11 -8.09 -15.63
N LYS A 86 4.67 -8.28 -16.84
CA LYS A 86 6.07 -8.66 -17.02
C LYS A 86 7.03 -7.63 -16.42
N LEU A 87 6.82 -6.34 -16.69
CA LEU A 87 7.65 -5.27 -16.13
C LEU A 87 7.61 -5.24 -14.59
N MET A 88 6.45 -5.50 -14.00
CA MET A 88 6.32 -5.62 -12.54
C MET A 88 7.13 -6.80 -11.98
N LEU A 89 7.16 -7.94 -12.67
CA LEU A 89 7.99 -9.09 -12.27
C LEU A 89 9.49 -8.80 -12.39
N GLU A 90 9.88 -8.01 -13.38
CA GLU A 90 11.27 -7.55 -13.57
C GLU A 90 11.68 -6.43 -12.59
N GLY A 91 10.78 -5.96 -11.73
CA GLY A 91 11.01 -4.85 -10.79
C GLY A 91 10.98 -3.46 -11.45
N LYS A 92 10.67 -3.39 -12.76
CA LYS A 92 10.55 -2.17 -13.58
C LYS A 92 9.25 -1.42 -13.30
N THR A 93 9.16 -0.93 -12.06
CA THR A 93 7.94 -0.36 -11.49
C THR A 93 7.55 0.96 -12.16
N GLU A 94 8.51 1.76 -12.62
CA GLU A 94 8.24 3.03 -13.29
C GLU A 94 7.61 2.82 -14.68
N GLU A 95 8.16 1.91 -15.47
CA GLU A 95 7.66 1.56 -16.80
C GLU A 95 6.28 0.90 -16.70
N ALA A 96 6.11 -0.03 -15.77
CA ALA A 96 4.81 -0.62 -15.48
C ALA A 96 3.77 0.44 -15.05
N ASN A 97 4.18 1.43 -14.26
CA ASN A 97 3.28 2.51 -13.84
C ASN A 97 2.82 3.40 -15.00
N LYS A 98 3.67 3.64 -16.00
CA LYS A 98 3.27 4.38 -17.22
C LYS A 98 2.16 3.63 -17.95
N ILE A 99 2.32 2.31 -18.13
CA ILE A 99 1.29 1.47 -18.76
C ILE A 99 0.01 1.44 -17.90
N ARG A 100 0.14 1.35 -16.58
CA ARG A 100 -1.01 1.37 -15.67
C ARG A 100 -1.82 2.68 -15.79
N GLN A 101 -1.15 3.81 -16.00
CA GLN A 101 -1.79 5.11 -16.25
C GLN A 101 -2.42 5.17 -17.64
N GLU A 102 -1.70 4.71 -18.67
CA GLU A 102 -2.14 4.61 -20.06
C GLU A 102 -3.45 3.82 -20.17
N LEU A 103 -3.50 2.66 -19.50
CA LEU A 103 -4.68 1.80 -19.44
C LEU A 103 -5.79 2.35 -18.55
N GLY A 104 -5.58 3.45 -17.80
CA GLY A 104 -6.58 3.97 -16.89
C GLY A 104 -6.83 3.08 -15.67
N LEU A 105 -5.89 2.21 -15.30
CA LEU A 105 -5.94 1.34 -14.12
C LEU A 105 -5.58 2.08 -12.82
N GLY A 106 -5.18 3.35 -12.89
CA GLY A 106 -4.94 4.19 -11.72
C GLY A 106 -6.20 4.55 -10.95
N LEU A 107 -6.03 4.82 -9.65
CA LEU A 107 -7.08 5.40 -8.81
C LEU A 107 -7.23 6.87 -9.20
N GLN A 108 -8.40 7.24 -9.73
CA GLN A 108 -8.81 8.64 -9.77
C GLN A 108 -8.74 9.17 -8.33
N ASN A 109 -8.04 10.29 -8.12
CA ASN A 109 -7.83 10.99 -6.85
C ASN A 109 -6.71 10.50 -5.92
N GLY A 110 -5.62 9.93 -6.43
CA GLY A 110 -4.36 9.84 -5.66
C GLY A 110 -4.45 8.99 -4.38
N SER A 111 -5.50 8.20 -4.23
CA SER A 111 -5.85 7.48 -3.00
C SER A 111 -5.15 6.14 -2.84
N GLY A 112 -4.28 5.73 -3.76
CA GLY A 112 -3.52 4.48 -3.58
C GLY A 112 -2.13 4.42 -4.17
N ILE A 113 -1.51 5.55 -4.50
CA ILE A 113 -0.05 5.65 -4.65
C ILE A 113 0.45 6.94 -4.00
N LYS A 114 0.39 7.00 -2.67
CA LYS A 114 1.22 7.90 -1.85
C LYS A 114 1.61 7.31 -0.48
N MET A 115 1.34 6.02 -0.21
CA MET A 115 1.58 5.44 1.12
C MET A 115 2.88 4.61 1.25
N GLY A 116 3.84 4.72 0.31
CA GLY A 116 5.04 3.87 0.33
C GLY A 116 6.37 4.43 -0.19
N PHE A 117 6.37 5.50 -1.00
CA PHE A 117 7.61 6.00 -1.64
C PHE A 117 8.07 7.40 -1.16
N ALA A 118 7.55 7.88 -0.02
CA ALA A 118 7.89 9.21 0.53
C ALA A 118 8.52 9.16 1.94
N ARG A 119 9.26 8.10 2.28
CA ARG A 119 10.16 8.10 3.44
C ARG A 119 11.51 7.55 3.02
N GLY A 120 12.45 8.43 2.66
CA GLY A 120 13.83 8.02 2.43
C GLY A 120 14.75 9.01 1.72
N TRP A 121 14.23 10.08 1.12
CA TRP A 121 15.06 11.14 0.52
C TRP A 121 14.76 12.47 1.21
N ASN A 122 15.37 12.66 2.39
CA ASN A 122 15.81 13.94 2.95
C ASN A 122 16.32 13.73 4.38
N LYS A 123 17.60 13.37 4.49
CA LYS A 123 18.59 14.11 5.29
C LYS A 123 19.97 13.47 5.09
#